data_AF-L0DQF2-F1
#
_entry.id   AF-L0DQF2-F1
#
_cell.length_a   1.000
_cell.length_b   1.000
_cell.length_c   1.000
_cell.angle_alpha   90.00
_cell.angle_beta   90.00
_cell.angle_gamma   90.00
#
_symmetry.space_group_name_H-M   'P 1'
#
loop_
_entity.id
_entity.type
_entity.pdbx_description
1 polymer ?
#
loop_
_entity_poly.entity_id
_entity_poly.type
_entity_poly.pdbx_seq_one_letter_code
_entity_poly.pdbx_strand_id
1 'polypeptide(L)'
;MKRIMAGVLTVVLMSLLAWSGIQRPPTSQERPAELTAEEASNPAETRVHALLESAWKGDVAAYLDAFDGPIKSRLEREVDERGRNTFAADLRKTARARKSHAVFAAEPDGDETARVIVETVYPDRNERQTYRVDRKPRGWLVTEVETLRGHQPKARFGDQADYQAPEGVPVQATSTVSEKSDEEPPPEP
;
A
#
# COMPACT_ATOMS: atom_id res chain seq x y z
N MET A 1 60.06 22.64 -7.01
CA MET A 1 59.22 22.59 -5.80
C MET A 1 57.76 22.78 -6.20
N LYS A 2 56.86 21.88 -5.76
CA LYS A 2 55.42 22.04 -5.43
C LYS A 2 54.53 22.85 -6.40
N ARG A 3 53.72 22.20 -7.27
CA ARG A 3 52.31 21.75 -7.07
C ARG A 3 51.28 22.84 -6.74
N ILE A 4 50.47 23.22 -7.74
CA ILE A 4 49.04 23.59 -7.65
C ILE A 4 48.39 23.11 -8.98
N MET A 5 47.88 21.87 -9.06
CA MET A 5 46.44 21.48 -9.01
C MET A 5 45.54 22.37 -9.90
N ALA A 6 45.21 22.02 -11.15
CA ALA A 6 44.37 20.90 -11.63
C ALA A 6 42.89 20.94 -11.19
N GLY A 7 42.22 22.11 -11.30
CA GLY A 7 40.83 22.24 -10.80
C GLY A 7 39.82 23.09 -11.60
N VAL A 8 40.12 23.60 -12.80
CA VAL A 8 39.18 24.52 -13.52
C VAL A 8 38.87 24.10 -14.97
N LEU A 9 39.59 23.13 -15.55
CA LEU A 9 39.47 22.82 -16.98
C LEU A 9 38.35 21.81 -17.34
N THR A 10 37.78 21.09 -16.35
CA THR A 10 36.77 20.04 -16.59
C THR A 10 35.33 20.54 -16.68
N VAL A 11 35.03 21.76 -16.22
CA VAL A 11 33.65 22.29 -16.21
C VAL A 11 33.24 22.86 -17.57
N VAL A 12 34.20 23.30 -18.41
CA VAL A 12 33.89 23.83 -19.76
C VAL A 12 33.71 22.70 -20.79
N LEU A 13 34.37 21.56 -20.62
CA LEU A 13 34.26 20.43 -21.57
C LEU A 13 32.98 19.59 -21.38
N MET A 14 32.46 19.47 -20.15
CA MET A 14 31.20 18.77 -19.88
C MET A 14 29.95 19.59 -20.26
N SER A 15 30.06 20.90 -20.39
CA SER A 15 28.93 21.79 -20.76
C SER A 15 28.68 21.86 -22.27
N LEU A 16 29.60 21.36 -23.11
CA LEU A 16 29.52 21.40 -24.58
C LEU A 16 29.07 20.07 -25.23
N LEU A 17 28.94 18.98 -24.46
CA LEU A 17 28.40 17.69 -24.95
C LEU A 17 26.88 17.57 -24.77
N ALA A 18 26.23 18.58 -24.19
CA ALA A 18 24.80 18.60 -23.93
C ALA A 18 23.95 19.16 -25.10
N TRP A 19 24.55 19.57 -26.22
CA TRP A 19 23.75 20.18 -27.31
C TRP A 19 24.42 20.07 -28.69
N SER A 20 24.59 18.87 -29.23
CA SER A 20 24.61 18.63 -30.69
C SER A 20 24.97 17.17 -30.98
N GLY A 21 24.11 16.45 -31.72
CA GLY A 21 24.53 15.17 -32.31
C GLY A 21 23.46 14.10 -32.34
N ILE A 22 22.37 14.32 -33.07
CA ILE A 22 22.12 13.58 -34.33
C ILE A 22 21.39 12.24 -34.10
N GLN A 23 20.06 12.36 -34.21
CA GLN A 23 19.17 11.52 -35.03
C GLN A 23 19.70 10.13 -35.39
N ARG A 24 19.24 9.11 -34.66
CA ARG A 24 19.30 7.72 -35.11
C ARG A 24 18.07 7.40 -35.97
N PRO A 25 18.23 6.64 -37.07
CA PRO A 25 17.13 6.25 -37.95
C PRO A 25 16.13 5.33 -37.21
N PRO A 26 14.84 5.31 -37.59
CA PRO A 26 13.87 4.44 -36.96
C PRO A 26 14.21 3.00 -37.33
N THR A 27 14.85 2.30 -36.39
CA THR A 27 14.88 0.85 -36.42
C THR A 27 13.49 0.41 -36.00
N SER A 28 12.74 -0.17 -36.94
CA SER A 28 11.52 -0.94 -36.68
C SER A 28 11.87 -2.10 -35.78
N GLN A 29 12.04 -1.81 -34.50
CA GLN A 29 11.99 -2.79 -33.45
C GLN A 29 10.50 -3.00 -33.23
N GLU A 30 10.00 -4.14 -33.71
CA GLU A 30 8.77 -4.75 -33.25
C GLU A 30 8.87 -4.87 -31.73
N ARG A 31 8.47 -3.78 -31.08
CA ARG A 31 8.28 -3.66 -29.65
C ARG A 31 7.09 -4.59 -29.39
N PRO A 32 7.23 -5.63 -28.55
CA PRO A 32 6.06 -6.27 -27.98
C PRO A 32 5.17 -5.15 -27.45
N ALA A 33 3.95 -5.08 -27.95
CA ALA A 33 3.01 -4.02 -27.62
C ALA A 33 2.90 -3.86 -26.10
N GLU A 34 3.07 -2.60 -25.66
CA GLU A 34 2.41 -2.04 -24.49
C GLU A 34 2.61 -2.74 -23.13
N LEU A 35 3.77 -2.50 -22.52
CA LEU A 35 3.86 -2.24 -21.07
C LEU A 35 3.83 -0.72 -20.80
N THR A 36 2.97 0.00 -21.52
CA THR A 36 2.66 1.42 -21.29
C THR A 36 1.15 1.62 -21.29
N ALA A 37 0.45 0.82 -20.49
CA ALA A 37 -0.50 1.42 -19.57
C ALA A 37 0.35 1.80 -18.35
N GLU A 38 0.75 3.07 -18.26
CA GLU A 38 0.79 3.71 -16.94
C GLU A 38 -0.49 3.25 -16.25
N GLU A 39 -0.32 2.44 -15.22
CA GLU A 39 -1.35 1.87 -14.35
C GLU A 39 -2.46 2.92 -14.20
N ALA A 40 -3.53 2.79 -14.99
CA ALA A 40 -4.54 3.83 -15.08
C ALA A 40 -5.26 3.85 -13.75
N SER A 41 -4.75 4.67 -12.82
CA SER A 41 -5.18 4.74 -11.44
C SER A 41 -6.70 4.79 -11.43
N ASN A 42 -7.32 3.79 -10.78
CA ASN A 42 -8.77 3.67 -10.79
C ASN A 42 -9.36 5.01 -10.28
N PRO A 43 -10.34 5.60 -10.98
CA PRO A 43 -10.83 6.93 -10.63
C PRO A 43 -11.51 6.98 -9.24
N ALA A 44 -12.04 5.85 -8.76
CA ALA A 44 -12.55 5.73 -7.39
C ALA A 44 -11.40 5.76 -6.36
N GLU A 45 -10.32 5.01 -6.59
CA GLU A 45 -9.11 5.06 -5.75
C GLU A 45 -8.50 6.45 -5.73
N THR A 46 -8.38 7.06 -6.92
CA THR A 46 -7.88 8.44 -7.09
C THR A 46 -8.68 9.44 -6.26
N ARG A 47 -10.02 9.27 -6.21
CA ARG A 47 -10.88 10.12 -5.37
C ARG A 47 -10.58 9.92 -3.88
N VAL A 48 -10.38 8.69 -3.42
CA VAL A 48 -10.07 8.41 -2.01
C VAL A 48 -8.70 8.94 -1.63
N HIS A 49 -7.69 8.81 -2.50
CA HIS A 49 -6.39 9.45 -2.30
C HIS A 49 -6.51 10.98 -2.15
N ALA A 50 -7.25 11.64 -3.05
CA ALA A 50 -7.47 13.08 -2.98
C ALA A 50 -8.22 13.49 -1.70
N LEU A 51 -9.20 12.70 -1.26
CA LEU A 51 -9.89 12.90 0.02
C LEU A 51 -8.91 12.86 1.20
N LEU A 52 -8.06 11.84 1.27
CA LEU A 52 -7.07 11.70 2.34
C LEU A 52 -6.04 12.83 2.33
N GLU A 53 -5.64 13.29 1.15
CA GLU A 53 -4.73 14.43 0.98
C GLU A 53 -5.38 15.75 1.43
N SER A 54 -6.65 15.99 1.08
CA SER A 54 -7.39 17.18 1.52
C SER A 54 -7.50 17.24 3.05
N ALA A 55 -7.73 16.10 3.71
CA ALA A 55 -7.72 15.99 5.17
C ALA A 55 -6.33 16.32 5.75
N TRP A 56 -5.26 15.82 5.13
CA TRP A 56 -3.88 16.10 5.55
C TRP A 56 -3.53 17.58 5.46
N LYS A 57 -3.98 18.27 4.40
CA LYS A 57 -3.82 19.73 4.22
C LYS A 57 -4.78 20.54 5.11
N GLY A 58 -5.88 19.94 5.56
CA GLY A 58 -7.00 20.63 6.21
C GLY A 58 -7.78 21.52 5.24
N ASP A 59 -7.85 21.13 3.97
CA ASP A 59 -8.65 21.82 2.97
C ASP A 59 -10.12 21.38 3.09
N VAL A 60 -10.89 22.16 3.84
CA VAL A 60 -12.29 21.84 4.13
C VAL A 60 -13.16 21.83 2.86
N ALA A 61 -12.89 22.70 1.88
CA ALA A 61 -13.72 22.73 0.67
C ALA A 61 -13.49 21.47 -0.16
N ALA A 62 -12.23 21.14 -0.44
CA ALA A 62 -11.90 19.92 -1.18
C ALA A 62 -12.34 18.66 -0.44
N TYR A 63 -12.26 18.65 0.90
CA TYR A 63 -12.73 17.55 1.73
C TYR A 63 -14.25 17.34 1.59
N LEU A 64 -15.06 18.40 1.73
CA LEU A 64 -16.52 18.32 1.58
C LEU A 64 -16.96 17.97 0.16
N ASP A 65 -16.25 18.47 -0.85
CA ASP A 65 -16.55 18.20 -2.25
C ASP A 65 -16.34 16.74 -2.66
N ALA A 66 -15.54 15.99 -1.90
CA ALA A 66 -15.34 14.56 -2.12
C ALA A 66 -16.55 13.70 -1.71
N PHE A 67 -17.49 14.23 -0.91
CA PHE A 67 -18.66 13.51 -0.41
C PHE A 67 -19.93 13.84 -1.20
N ASP A 68 -20.94 12.98 -1.07
CA ASP A 68 -22.31 13.21 -1.52
C ASP A 68 -23.34 12.69 -0.51
N GLY A 69 -24.62 13.02 -0.69
CA GLY A 69 -25.70 12.43 0.11
C GLY A 69 -25.67 12.78 1.61
N PRO A 70 -26.23 11.91 2.48
CA PRO A 70 -26.40 12.21 3.91
C PRO A 70 -25.09 12.46 4.67
N ILE A 71 -24.01 11.79 4.27
CA ILE A 71 -22.68 12.01 4.89
C ILE A 71 -22.18 13.43 4.61
N LYS A 72 -22.35 13.95 3.39
CA LYS A 72 -21.99 15.33 3.05
C LYS A 72 -22.77 16.32 3.91
N SER A 73 -24.09 16.21 3.97
CA SER A 73 -24.92 17.13 4.76
C SER A 73 -24.61 17.09 6.25
N ARG A 74 -24.17 15.93 6.77
CA ARG A 74 -23.68 15.83 8.15
C ARG A 74 -22.37 16.60 8.34
N LEU A 75 -21.40 16.40 7.45
CA LEU A 75 -20.10 17.07 7.54
C LEU A 75 -20.23 18.59 7.36
N GLU A 76 -21.09 19.06 6.46
CA GLU A 76 -21.40 20.48 6.28
C GLU A 76 -21.96 21.09 7.57
N ARG A 77 -22.92 20.41 8.21
CA ARG A 77 -23.45 20.84 9.51
C ARG A 77 -22.37 20.89 10.60
N GLU A 78 -21.48 19.90 10.67
CA GLU A 78 -20.37 19.90 11.63
C GLU A 78 -19.40 21.09 11.39
N VAL A 79 -19.20 21.49 10.12
CA VAL A 79 -18.43 22.68 9.74
C VAL A 79 -19.15 23.96 10.17
N ASP A 80 -20.46 24.04 9.97
CA ASP A 80 -21.28 25.20 10.36
C ASP A 80 -21.32 25.40 11.88
N GLU A 81 -21.47 24.30 12.64
CA GLU A 81 -21.57 24.33 14.10
C GLU A 81 -20.26 24.72 14.78
N ARG A 82 -19.12 24.22 14.28
CA ARG A 82 -17.81 24.37 14.94
C ARG A 82 -16.92 25.43 14.30
N GLY A 83 -17.28 25.87 13.10
CA GLY A 83 -16.49 26.75 12.25
C GLY A 83 -15.42 26.02 11.45
N ARG A 84 -15.19 26.55 10.24
CA ARG A 84 -14.24 26.02 9.25
C ARG A 84 -12.81 25.86 9.79
N ASN A 85 -12.31 26.80 10.58
CA ASN A 85 -10.94 26.75 11.12
C ASN A 85 -10.75 25.60 12.11
N THR A 86 -11.71 25.39 13.00
CA THR A 86 -11.72 24.30 13.97
C THR A 86 -11.81 22.95 13.25
N PHE A 87 -12.70 22.84 12.27
CA PHE A 87 -12.81 21.64 11.45
C PHE A 87 -11.50 21.33 10.70
N ALA A 88 -10.88 22.32 10.07
CA ALA A 88 -9.59 22.17 9.39
C ALA A 88 -8.47 21.71 10.36
N ALA A 89 -8.46 22.23 11.58
CA ALA A 89 -7.49 21.82 12.60
C ALA A 89 -7.69 20.35 13.00
N ASP A 90 -8.94 19.91 13.17
CA ASP A 90 -9.25 18.52 13.52
C ASP A 90 -8.95 17.55 12.38
N LEU A 91 -9.21 17.93 11.12
CA LEU A 91 -8.77 17.17 9.95
C LEU A 91 -7.26 16.92 10.00
N ARG A 92 -6.46 17.99 10.15
CA ARG A 92 -5.00 17.88 10.23
C ARG A 92 -4.55 17.06 11.43
N LYS A 93 -5.15 17.28 12.60
CA LYS A 93 -4.82 16.55 13.83
C LYS A 93 -5.05 15.06 13.64
N THR A 94 -6.20 14.68 13.11
CA THR A 94 -6.55 13.28 12.85
C THR A 94 -5.64 12.68 11.78
N ALA A 95 -5.41 13.41 10.70
CA ALA A 95 -4.56 12.96 9.60
C ALA A 95 -3.12 12.69 10.05
N ARG A 96 -2.55 13.55 10.91
CA ARG A 96 -1.19 13.47 11.47
C ARG A 96 -1.02 12.45 12.59
N ALA A 97 -2.11 12.01 13.22
CA ALA A 97 -2.06 10.97 14.26
C ALA A 97 -1.74 9.58 13.67
N ARG A 98 -1.89 9.41 12.35
CA ARG A 98 -1.61 8.18 11.62
C ARG A 98 -0.12 8.04 11.37
N LYS A 99 0.44 6.85 11.59
CA LYS A 99 1.82 6.50 11.20
C LYS A 99 1.92 6.29 9.70
N SER A 100 0.96 5.56 9.14
CA SER A 100 0.86 5.25 7.72
C SER A 100 -0.58 4.88 7.36
N HIS A 101 -0.86 4.78 6.07
CA HIS A 101 -2.06 4.15 5.55
C HIS A 101 -1.75 3.43 4.24
N ALA A 102 -2.58 2.44 3.92
CA ALA A 102 -2.61 1.78 2.63
C ALA A 102 -4.01 1.94 2.03
N VAL A 103 -4.08 2.33 0.76
CA VAL A 103 -5.30 2.33 -0.05
C VAL A 103 -5.23 1.08 -0.92
N PHE A 104 -6.24 0.23 -0.81
CA PHE A 104 -6.35 -0.98 -1.62
C PHE A 104 -7.05 -0.69 -2.94
N ALA A 105 -6.86 -1.58 -3.91
CA ALA A 105 -7.54 -1.49 -5.20
C ALA A 105 -9.07 -1.41 -5.02
N ALA A 106 -9.72 -0.60 -5.85
CA ALA A 106 -11.17 -0.45 -5.85
C ALA A 106 -11.83 -1.75 -6.33
N GLU A 107 -12.72 -2.26 -5.51
CA GLU A 107 -13.56 -3.41 -5.84
C GLU A 107 -14.89 -2.91 -6.41
N PRO A 108 -15.31 -3.35 -7.61
CA PRO A 108 -16.64 -3.02 -8.14
C PRO A 108 -17.73 -3.51 -7.18
N ASP A 109 -18.75 -2.66 -6.96
CA ASP A 109 -19.91 -2.93 -6.11
C ASP A 109 -21.20 -2.46 -6.81
N GLY A 110 -21.21 -2.66 -8.14
CA GLY A 110 -22.19 -2.17 -9.10
C GLY A 110 -21.52 -1.51 -10.31
N ASP A 111 -22.28 -1.22 -11.37
CA ASP A 111 -21.74 -0.64 -12.61
C ASP A 111 -21.18 0.78 -12.40
N GLU A 112 -21.75 1.53 -11.46
CA GLU A 112 -21.37 2.91 -11.13
C GLU A 112 -21.01 3.07 -9.66
N THR A 113 -20.63 1.99 -8.99
CA THR A 113 -20.24 1.99 -7.59
C THR A 113 -19.00 1.14 -7.37
N ALA A 114 -18.08 1.62 -6.54
CA ALA A 114 -16.93 0.88 -6.08
C ALA A 114 -16.79 0.96 -4.55
N ARG A 115 -16.14 -0.06 -3.98
CA ARG A 115 -15.66 -0.09 -2.60
C ARG A 115 -14.16 0.09 -2.60
N VAL A 116 -13.67 1.04 -1.82
CA VAL A 116 -12.23 1.28 -1.63
C VAL A 116 -11.92 1.08 -0.16
N ILE A 117 -11.02 0.15 0.14
CA ILE A 117 -10.60 -0.12 1.50
C ILE A 117 -9.36 0.73 1.81
N VAL A 118 -9.36 1.36 2.98
CA VAL A 118 -8.20 2.07 3.53
C VAL A 118 -7.86 1.46 4.86
N GLU A 119 -6.64 0.92 4.98
CA GLU A 119 -6.10 0.48 6.27
C GLU A 119 -5.15 1.55 6.81
N THR A 120 -5.42 2.01 8.02
CA THR A 120 -4.66 3.05 8.71
C THR A 120 -3.97 2.47 9.93
N VAL A 121 -2.67 2.74 10.06
CA VAL A 121 -1.88 2.35 11.22
C VAL A 121 -1.75 3.55 12.16
N TYR A 122 -2.25 3.41 13.38
CA TYR A 122 -2.05 4.35 14.48
C TYR A 122 -0.97 3.82 15.44
N PRO A 123 -0.49 4.64 16.40
CA PRO A 123 0.46 4.18 17.41
C PRO A 123 -0.03 3.00 18.25
N ASP A 124 -1.33 2.95 18.53
CA ASP A 124 -1.99 2.02 19.44
C ASP A 124 -2.83 0.94 18.75
N ARG A 125 -3.24 1.14 17.49
CA ARG A 125 -4.17 0.24 16.79
C ARG A 125 -4.04 0.33 15.27
N ASN A 126 -4.64 -0.63 14.59
CA ASN A 126 -4.96 -0.52 13.16
C ASN A 126 -6.46 -0.28 12.99
N GLU A 127 -6.82 0.49 11.98
CA GLU A 127 -8.20 0.81 11.64
C GLU A 127 -8.42 0.55 10.15
N ARG A 128 -9.45 -0.22 9.82
CA ARG A 128 -9.86 -0.47 8.44
C ARG A 128 -11.14 0.31 8.17
N GLN A 129 -11.12 1.16 7.14
CA GLN A 129 -12.26 1.92 6.68
C GLN A 129 -12.63 1.47 5.28
N THR A 130 -13.92 1.24 5.03
CA THR A 130 -14.45 0.93 3.71
C THR A 130 -15.21 2.14 3.21
N TYR A 131 -14.76 2.69 2.09
CA TYR A 131 -15.38 3.82 1.41
C TYR A 131 -16.24 3.29 0.27
N ARG A 132 -17.55 3.54 0.31
CA ARG A 132 -18.41 3.35 -0.85
C ARG A 132 -18.38 4.62 -1.69
N VAL A 133 -18.06 4.47 -2.97
CA VAL A 133 -17.87 5.57 -3.90
C VAL A 133 -18.78 5.36 -5.10
N ASP A 134 -19.66 6.33 -5.37
CA ASP A 134 -20.57 6.30 -6.51
C ASP A 134 -20.09 7.24 -7.61
N ARG A 135 -20.24 6.84 -8.87
CA ARG A 135 -20.09 7.72 -10.02
C ARG A 135 -21.31 8.65 -10.12
N LYS A 136 -21.09 9.95 -10.09
CA LYS A 136 -22.10 10.99 -10.34
C LYS A 136 -21.66 11.86 -11.53
N PRO A 137 -22.52 12.76 -12.05
CA PRO A 137 -22.14 13.66 -13.15
C PRO A 137 -20.90 14.53 -12.86
N ARG A 138 -20.67 14.88 -11.58
CA ARG A 138 -19.48 15.63 -11.14
C ARG A 138 -18.25 14.76 -10.83
N GLY A 139 -18.30 13.47 -11.15
CA GLY A 139 -17.27 12.48 -10.88
C GLY A 139 -17.62 11.51 -9.77
N TRP A 140 -16.64 10.70 -9.37
CA TRP A 140 -16.76 9.75 -8.27
C TRP A 140 -16.88 10.47 -6.94
N LEU A 141 -17.72 10.01 -6.02
CA LEU A 141 -17.96 10.68 -4.73
C LEU A 141 -18.22 9.65 -3.64
N VAL A 142 -17.72 9.93 -2.45
CA VAL A 142 -17.95 9.09 -1.28
C VAL A 142 -19.38 9.29 -0.78
N THR A 143 -20.15 8.21 -0.76
CA THR A 143 -21.55 8.20 -0.30
C THR A 143 -21.67 7.57 1.07
N GLU A 144 -20.79 6.63 1.41
CA GLU A 144 -20.78 5.95 2.70
C GLU A 144 -19.35 5.67 3.16
N VAL A 145 -19.14 5.66 4.48
CA VAL A 145 -17.89 5.26 5.11
C VAL A 145 -18.22 4.35 6.27
N GLU A 146 -17.77 3.10 6.20
CA GLU A 146 -17.82 2.14 7.29
C GLU A 146 -16.47 2.08 7.97
N THR A 147 -16.43 2.02 9.30
CA THR A 147 -15.19 1.93 10.08
C THR A 147 -15.19 0.67 10.93
N LEU A 148 -14.25 -0.22 10.66
CA LEU A 148 -13.96 -1.39 11.48
C LEU A 148 -12.62 -1.17 12.19
N ARG A 149 -12.66 -1.02 13.52
CA ARG A 149 -11.44 -0.95 14.32
C ARG A 149 -10.86 -2.35 14.47
N GLY A 150 -9.68 -2.57 13.90
CA GLY A 150 -8.96 -3.82 14.01
C GLY A 150 -8.46 -4.04 15.44
N HIS A 151 -8.46 -5.31 15.87
CA HIS A 151 -7.98 -5.71 17.18
C HIS A 151 -6.45 -5.59 17.26
N GLN A 152 -5.94 -5.11 18.39
CA GLN A 152 -4.50 -5.13 18.70
C GLN A 152 -4.01 -6.59 18.72
N PRO A 153 -2.92 -6.96 18.03
CA PRO A 153 -2.32 -8.29 18.17
C PRO A 153 -2.04 -8.55 19.64
N LYS A 154 -2.46 -9.72 20.17
CA LYS A 154 -2.22 -10.09 21.57
C LYS A 154 -0.73 -10.16 21.91
N ALA A 155 0.11 -10.46 20.93
CA ALA A 155 1.56 -10.49 21.06
C ALA A 155 2.13 -9.09 20.83
N ARG A 156 2.98 -8.62 21.76
CA ARG A 156 3.77 -7.42 21.58
C ARG A 156 4.88 -7.69 20.58
N PHE A 157 5.30 -6.64 19.88
CA PHE A 157 6.51 -6.71 19.07
C PHE A 157 7.71 -7.07 19.98
N GLY A 158 8.38 -8.18 19.67
CA GLY A 158 9.46 -8.74 20.50
C GLY A 158 9.08 -9.93 21.37
N ASP A 159 7.79 -10.28 21.44
CA ASP A 159 7.38 -11.56 22.04
C ASP A 159 7.83 -12.70 21.11
N GLN A 160 8.44 -13.72 21.70
CA GLN A 160 8.86 -14.92 20.98
C GLN A 160 7.59 -15.60 20.45
N ALA A 161 7.55 -15.92 19.16
CA ALA A 161 6.46 -16.71 18.62
C ALA A 161 6.48 -18.08 19.30
N ASP A 162 5.45 -18.42 20.07
CA ASP A 162 5.26 -19.76 20.60
C ASP A 162 5.01 -20.70 19.41
N TYR A 163 6.07 -21.34 18.93
CA TYR A 163 5.97 -22.40 17.95
C TYR A 163 5.40 -23.64 18.64
N GLN A 164 4.11 -23.89 18.48
CA GLN A 164 3.55 -25.24 18.66
C GLN A 164 3.86 -26.04 17.39
N ALA A 165 4.74 -27.02 17.52
CA ALA A 165 4.91 -28.01 16.47
C ALA A 165 3.52 -28.61 16.15
N PRO A 166 3.11 -28.66 14.87
CA PRO A 166 1.92 -29.42 14.52
C PRO A 166 2.12 -30.84 15.05
N GLU A 167 1.15 -31.37 15.81
CA GLU A 167 1.17 -32.78 16.23
C GLU A 167 1.38 -33.61 14.97
N GLY A 168 2.59 -34.16 14.82
CA GLY A 168 3.04 -34.74 13.58
C GLY A 168 2.10 -35.84 13.15
N VAL A 169 1.67 -35.81 11.89
CA VAL A 169 1.07 -36.98 11.25
C VAL A 169 2.12 -38.10 11.36
N PRO A 170 1.79 -39.27 11.94
CA PRO A 170 2.79 -40.31 12.17
C PRO A 170 3.36 -40.78 10.83
N VAL A 171 4.63 -40.46 10.58
CA VAL A 171 5.36 -41.00 9.43
C VAL A 171 5.77 -42.41 9.80
N GLN A 172 5.17 -43.42 9.14
CA GLN A 172 5.56 -44.82 9.34
C GLN A 172 7.05 -44.98 9.04
N ALA A 173 7.84 -45.33 10.05
CA ALA A 173 9.23 -45.68 9.86
C ALA A 173 9.30 -46.97 9.02
N THR A 174 9.96 -46.89 7.86
CA THR A 174 10.30 -48.05 7.04
C THR A 174 11.31 -48.91 7.79
N SER A 175 10.87 -50.10 8.23
CA SER A 175 11.72 -51.11 8.84
C SER A 175 12.84 -51.51 7.88
N THR A 176 14.07 -51.13 8.23
CA THR A 176 15.28 -51.63 7.57
C THR A 176 15.51 -53.06 8.05
N VAL A 177 15.34 -54.04 7.17
CA VAL A 177 15.69 -55.44 7.42
C VAL A 177 17.20 -55.51 7.64
N SER A 178 17.62 -55.76 8.88
CA SER A 178 18.99 -56.16 9.20
C SER A 178 19.15 -57.64 8.93
N GLU A 179 19.95 -57.92 7.89
CA GLU A 179 20.61 -59.18 7.62
C GLU A 179 21.50 -59.55 8.82
N LYS A 180 21.23 -60.68 9.46
CA LYS A 180 22.10 -61.25 10.48
C LYS A 180 22.35 -62.72 10.16
N SER A 181 23.46 -62.95 9.48
CA SER A 181 24.17 -64.22 9.43
C SER A 181 24.64 -64.54 10.85
N ASP A 182 24.32 -65.73 11.36
CA ASP A 182 25.11 -66.36 12.42
C ASP A 182 25.11 -67.88 12.18
N GLU A 183 26.34 -68.38 12.21
CA GLU A 183 26.84 -69.70 11.89
C GLU A 183 26.77 -70.60 13.13
N GLU A 184 26.34 -71.86 13.01
CA GLU A 184 26.39 -72.82 14.13
C GLU A 184 26.97 -74.17 13.67
N PRO A 185 27.88 -74.81 14.47
CA PRO A 185 28.92 -75.72 13.98
C PRO A 185 28.52 -77.22 14.09
N PRO A 186 29.36 -78.17 13.64
CA PRO A 186 28.93 -79.53 13.30
C PRO A 186 28.86 -80.45 14.54
N PRO A 187 28.07 -81.55 14.48
CA PRO A 187 28.10 -82.58 15.49
C PRO A 187 29.08 -83.72 15.13
N GLU A 188 29.95 -84.06 16.09
CA GLU A 188 30.60 -85.37 16.26
C GLU A 188 30.38 -85.81 17.73
N PRO A 189 30.51 -87.10 18.10
CA PRO A 189 30.92 -88.28 17.32
C PRO A 189 29.81 -89.32 17.05
#